data_AF-A0A5R2MYQ1-F1
#
_entry.id   AF-A0A5R2MYQ1-F1
#
_cell.length_a   1.000
_cell.length_b   1.000
_cell.length_c   1.000
_cell.angle_alpha   90.00
_cell.angle_beta   90.00
_cell.angle_gamma   90.00
#
_symmetry.space_group_name_H-M   'P 1'
#
loop_
_entity.id
_entity.type
_entity.pdbx_description
1 polymer ?
#
loop_
_entity_poly.entity_id
_entity_poly.type
_entity_poly.pdbx_seq_one_letter_code
_entity_poly.pdbx_strand_id
1 'polypeptide(L)'
;QDLLAQSRSGVMWLNGDEDQGPVPFGLAIGDMLAGAACAQGILAALVRRGITGQGSHIETSLLEALVDFQFEVLTTHLNDGRRLPRRSSFRSAHAYLSAPYGVYPAKDGYLAIAMTPIPKLADL
;
A
#
# COMPACT_ATOMS: atom_id res chain seq x y z
N GLN A 1 -15.93 2.41 -8.39
CA GLN A 1 -14.91 2.73 -9.40
C GLN A 1 -13.60 2.90 -8.67
N ASP A 2 -12.64 2.03 -8.98
CA ASP A 2 -11.38 1.90 -8.25
C ASP A 2 -10.57 3.20 -8.19
N LEU A 3 -10.36 3.86 -9.32
CA LEU A 3 -9.61 5.13 -9.40
C LEU A 3 -10.19 6.24 -8.48
N LEU A 4 -11.51 6.34 -8.40
CA LEU A 4 -12.17 7.32 -7.51
C LEU A 4 -11.98 6.95 -6.04
N ALA A 5 -11.99 5.65 -5.71
CA ALA A 5 -11.71 5.18 -4.36
C ALA A 5 -10.23 5.41 -3.98
N GLN A 6 -9.28 5.17 -4.90
CA GLN A 6 -7.88 5.54 -4.72
C GLN A 6 -7.71 7.04 -4.48
N SER A 7 -8.42 7.86 -5.27
CA SER A 7 -8.37 9.31 -5.14
C SER A 7 -8.90 9.81 -3.80
N ARG A 8 -9.97 9.20 -3.29
CA ARG A 8 -10.58 9.60 -1.99
C ARG A 8 -9.87 9.03 -0.77
N SER A 9 -9.28 7.84 -0.86
CA SER A 9 -8.51 7.24 0.25
C SER A 9 -7.19 7.95 0.52
N GLY A 10 -6.64 8.63 -0.48
CA GLY A 10 -5.32 9.25 -0.39
C GLY A 10 -4.18 8.29 -0.69
N VAL A 11 -4.46 7.03 -1.05
CA VAL A 11 -3.45 6.00 -1.36
C VAL A 11 -2.50 6.44 -2.49
N MET A 12 -2.98 7.29 -3.42
CA MET A 12 -2.18 7.84 -4.52
C MET A 12 -1.08 8.80 -4.06
N TRP A 13 -1.17 9.35 -2.84
CA TRP A 13 -0.22 10.35 -2.32
C TRP A 13 1.18 9.78 -2.15
N LEU A 14 1.31 8.47 -1.91
CA LEU A 14 2.60 7.81 -1.66
C LEU A 14 3.20 7.13 -2.88
N ASN A 15 2.49 7.10 -3.99
CA ASN A 15 2.94 6.44 -5.20
C ASN A 15 3.62 7.44 -6.14
N GLY A 16 4.62 6.98 -6.89
CA GLY A 16 5.49 7.84 -7.70
C GLY A 16 6.54 8.62 -6.90
N ASP A 17 7.24 9.53 -7.58
CA ASP A 17 8.24 10.42 -6.98
C ASP A 17 7.60 11.76 -6.53
N GLU A 18 8.28 12.50 -5.64
CA GLU A 18 7.77 13.74 -5.02
C GLU A 18 7.17 14.73 -6.04
N ASP A 19 7.85 14.94 -7.17
CA ASP A 19 7.50 15.96 -8.18
C ASP A 19 6.39 15.54 -9.16
N GLN A 20 5.87 14.31 -9.08
CA GLN A 20 4.90 13.78 -10.06
C GLN A 20 3.43 14.08 -9.71
N GLY A 21 3.16 14.72 -8.57
CA GLY A 21 1.81 14.79 -8.01
C GLY A 21 1.28 13.40 -7.61
N PRO A 22 0.01 13.25 -7.19
CA PRO A 22 -0.55 11.95 -6.81
C PRO A 22 -0.63 11.00 -8.02
N VAL A 23 -0.11 9.77 -7.88
CA VAL A 23 -0.06 8.78 -8.96
C VAL A 23 -0.95 7.58 -8.61
N PRO A 24 -1.95 7.21 -9.42
CA PRO A 24 -2.73 6.00 -9.16
C PRO A 24 -1.88 4.74 -9.32
N PHE A 25 -2.26 3.68 -8.62
CA PHE A 25 -1.65 2.36 -8.81
C PHE A 25 -2.00 1.82 -10.20
N GLY A 26 -1.06 1.11 -10.82
CA GLY A 26 -1.23 0.54 -12.17
C GLY A 26 -2.22 -0.64 -12.25
N LEU A 27 -2.74 -1.09 -11.11
CA LEU A 27 -3.73 -2.16 -10.98
C LEU A 27 -4.92 -1.66 -10.16
N ALA A 28 -6.06 -2.36 -10.27
CA ALA A 28 -7.27 -2.07 -9.53
C ALA A 28 -7.16 -2.55 -8.05
N ILE A 29 -6.26 -1.92 -7.29
CA ILE A 29 -5.89 -2.36 -5.95
C ILE A 29 -7.08 -2.34 -4.97
N GLY A 30 -7.97 -1.36 -5.07
CA GLY A 30 -9.15 -1.27 -4.21
C GLY A 30 -10.13 -2.39 -4.51
N ASP A 31 -10.38 -2.68 -5.78
CA ASP A 31 -11.24 -3.80 -6.21
C ASP A 31 -10.67 -5.14 -5.72
N MET A 32 -9.35 -5.34 -5.85
CA MET A 32 -8.67 -6.56 -5.41
C MET A 32 -8.73 -6.75 -3.88
N LEU A 33 -8.44 -5.69 -3.11
CA LEU A 33 -8.42 -5.73 -1.65
C LEU A 33 -9.83 -5.90 -1.07
N ALA A 34 -10.82 -5.15 -1.55
CA ALA A 34 -12.21 -5.30 -1.12
C ALA A 34 -12.76 -6.67 -1.50
N GLY A 35 -12.43 -7.19 -2.68
CA GLY A 35 -12.78 -8.54 -3.10
C GLY A 35 -12.19 -9.61 -2.18
N ALA A 36 -10.92 -9.48 -1.79
CA ALA A 36 -10.27 -10.36 -0.84
C ALA A 36 -10.91 -10.30 0.56
N ALA A 37 -11.20 -9.10 1.06
CA ALA A 37 -11.90 -8.90 2.34
C ALA A 37 -13.32 -9.52 2.32
N CYS A 38 -14.06 -9.36 1.22
CA CYS A 38 -15.36 -9.99 1.04
C CYS A 38 -15.27 -11.51 1.04
N ALA A 39 -14.30 -12.09 0.33
CA ALA A 39 -14.07 -13.53 0.32
C ALA A 39 -13.74 -14.05 1.73
N GLN A 40 -12.88 -13.36 2.47
CA GLN A 40 -12.57 -13.67 3.88
C GLN A 40 -13.83 -13.61 4.76
N GLY A 41 -14.66 -12.58 4.59
CA GLY A 41 -15.94 -12.44 5.30
C GLY A 41 -16.91 -13.59 5.00
N ILE A 42 -17.00 -14.03 3.75
CA ILE A 42 -17.81 -15.21 3.35
C ILE A 42 -17.28 -16.48 4.03
N LEU A 43 -15.96 -16.69 4.03
CA LEU A 43 -15.36 -17.86 4.70
C LEU A 43 -15.65 -17.85 6.21
N ALA A 44 -15.51 -16.69 6.87
CA ALA A 44 -15.85 -16.52 8.28
C ALA A 44 -17.35 -16.78 8.54
N ALA A 45 -18.24 -16.32 7.67
CA ALA A 45 -19.67 -16.60 7.74
C ALA A 45 -19.99 -18.09 7.62
N LEU A 46 -19.29 -18.82 6.74
CA LEU A 46 -19.46 -20.26 6.59
C LEU A 46 -19.05 -21.03 7.86
N VAL A 47 -17.94 -20.63 8.50
CA VAL A 47 -17.51 -21.18 9.79
C VAL A 47 -18.57 -20.90 10.86
N ARG A 48 -19.02 -19.65 10.98
CA ARG A 48 -20.08 -19.27 11.93
C ARG A 48 -21.36 -20.06 11.69
N ARG A 49 -21.78 -20.24 10.43
CA ARG A 49 -22.96 -21.04 10.07
C ARG A 49 -22.79 -22.50 10.47
N GLY A 50 -21.60 -23.08 10.29
CA GLY A 50 -21.30 -24.44 10.72
C GLY A 50 -21.44 -24.65 12.23
N ILE A 51 -21.14 -23.63 13.03
CA ILE A 51 -21.23 -23.68 14.50
C ILE A 51 -22.65 -23.38 15.00
N THR A 52 -23.31 -22.37 14.40
CA THR A 52 -24.55 -21.78 14.95
C THR A 52 -25.81 -22.16 14.17
N GLY A 53 -25.68 -22.72 12.97
CA GLY A 53 -26.78 -22.93 12.03
C GLY A 53 -27.29 -21.64 11.35
N GLN A 54 -26.77 -20.46 11.70
CA GLN A 54 -27.27 -19.18 11.21
C GLN A 54 -26.35 -18.57 10.14
N GLY A 55 -26.95 -18.01 9.09
CA GLY A 55 -26.21 -17.22 8.09
C GLY A 55 -25.73 -15.87 8.62
N SER A 56 -24.98 -15.14 7.79
CA SER A 56 -24.47 -13.80 8.07
C SER A 56 -24.64 -12.88 6.86
N HIS A 57 -24.88 -11.60 7.10
CA HIS A 57 -24.76 -10.55 6.10
C HIS A 57 -23.32 -10.06 6.07
N ILE A 58 -22.71 -9.97 4.88
CA ILE A 58 -21.32 -9.55 4.70
C ILE A 58 -21.31 -8.33 3.78
N GLU A 59 -20.66 -7.27 4.24
CA GLU A 59 -20.49 -6.02 3.51
C GLU A 59 -19.02 -5.66 3.43
N THR A 60 -18.62 -4.97 2.37
CA THR A 60 -17.27 -4.45 2.18
C THR A 60 -17.32 -3.10 1.47
N SER A 61 -16.23 -2.34 1.54
CA SER A 61 -16.09 -1.03 0.91
C SER A 61 -14.71 -0.88 0.28
N LEU A 62 -14.67 -0.40 -0.96
CA LEU A 62 -13.42 -0.03 -1.63
C LEU A 62 -12.64 1.00 -0.83
N LEU A 63 -13.34 1.95 -0.19
CA LEU A 63 -12.69 3.00 0.58
C LEU A 63 -12.10 2.45 1.88
N GLU A 64 -12.84 1.61 2.60
CA GLU A 64 -12.35 1.01 3.86
C GLU A 64 -11.16 0.09 3.60
N ALA A 65 -11.21 -0.72 2.53
CA ALA A 65 -10.10 -1.59 2.15
C ALA A 65 -8.82 -0.80 1.82
N LEU A 66 -8.95 0.34 1.14
CA LEU A 66 -7.81 1.20 0.82
C LEU A 66 -7.28 1.96 2.04
N VAL A 67 -8.15 2.39 2.96
CA VAL A 67 -7.73 3.00 4.23
C VAL A 67 -6.97 1.99 5.09
N ASP A 68 -7.47 0.75 5.19
CA ASP A 68 -6.79 -0.34 5.90
C ASP A 68 -5.43 -0.66 5.29
N PHE A 69 -5.34 -0.68 3.96
CA PHE A 69 -4.07 -0.89 3.23
C PHE A 69 -2.99 0.15 3.55
N GLN A 70 -3.38 1.33 4.04
CA GLN A 70 -2.49 2.43 4.42
C GLN A 70 -2.10 2.41 5.91
N PHE A 71 -2.31 1.30 6.64
CA PHE A 71 -2.19 1.25 8.11
C PHE A 71 -0.89 1.87 8.64
N GLU A 72 0.27 1.54 8.06
CA GLU A 72 1.59 1.98 8.55
C GLU A 72 1.70 3.51 8.52
N VAL A 73 1.29 4.11 7.40
CA VAL A 73 1.42 5.55 7.16
C VAL A 73 0.43 6.32 8.00
N LEU A 74 -0.82 5.83 8.08
CA LEU A 74 -1.85 6.44 8.91
C LEU A 74 -1.46 6.38 10.39
N THR A 75 -0.92 5.23 10.83
CA THR A 75 -0.42 5.06 12.20
C THR A 75 0.72 6.03 12.48
N THR A 76 1.71 6.12 11.59
CA THR A 76 2.84 7.05 11.74
C THR A 76 2.35 8.50 11.78
N HIS A 77 1.48 8.91 10.85
CA HIS A 77 0.91 10.24 10.83
C HIS A 77 0.21 10.60 12.15
N LEU A 78 -0.63 9.71 12.67
CA LEU A 78 -1.39 9.93 13.91
C LEU A 78 -0.49 9.99 15.16
N ASN A 79 0.68 9.35 15.13
CA ASN A 79 1.60 9.27 16.28
C ASN A 79 2.79 10.23 16.17
N ASP A 80 2.99 10.89 15.04
CA ASP A 80 4.17 11.72 14.77
C ASP A 80 3.81 13.19 14.50
N GLY A 81 2.92 13.72 15.35
CA GLY A 81 2.47 15.11 15.30
C GLY A 81 1.68 15.47 14.04
N ARG A 82 1.04 14.50 13.38
CA ARG A 82 0.31 14.69 12.10
C ARG A 82 1.19 15.21 10.98
N ARG A 83 2.47 14.85 10.96
CA ARG A 83 3.34 15.15 9.83
C ARG A 83 2.86 14.36 8.61
N LEU A 84 2.70 15.04 7.47
CA LEU A 84 2.42 14.36 6.21
C LEU A 84 3.65 13.57 5.77
N PRO A 85 3.47 12.34 5.23
CA PRO A 85 4.58 11.61 4.64
C PRO A 85 5.13 12.38 3.44
N ARG A 86 6.45 12.44 3.36
CA ARG A 86 7.17 13.03 2.23
C ARG A 86 7.72 11.91 1.37
N ARG A 87 7.26 11.84 0.11
CA ARG A 87 7.80 10.90 -0.87
C ARG A 87 9.28 11.19 -1.12
N SER A 88 10.02 10.16 -1.49
CA SER A 88 11.37 10.37 -2.02
C SER A 88 11.31 11.21 -3.29
N SER A 89 12.25 12.15 -3.43
CA SER A 89 12.45 12.90 -4.68
C SER A 89 13.05 12.03 -5.79
N PHE A 90 13.49 10.82 -5.46
CA PHE A 90 14.26 9.98 -6.36
C PHE A 90 14.01 8.48 -6.10
N ARG A 91 13.91 7.69 -7.18
CA ARG A 91 13.99 6.22 -7.18
C ARG A 91 12.83 5.49 -6.52
N SER A 92 11.67 6.14 -6.38
CA SER A 92 10.47 5.53 -5.79
C SER A 92 10.73 4.88 -4.43
N ALA A 93 11.61 5.50 -3.63
CA ALA A 93 11.96 5.01 -2.31
C ALA A 93 10.82 5.22 -1.32
N HIS A 94 10.70 4.33 -0.34
CA HIS A 94 9.69 4.44 0.70
C HIS A 94 9.90 5.69 1.55
N ALA A 95 8.82 6.40 1.89
CA ALA A 95 8.84 7.70 2.60
C ALA A 95 9.53 7.65 3.97
N TYR A 96 9.63 6.47 4.58
CA TYR A 96 10.18 6.29 5.93
C TYR A 96 11.50 5.51 5.97
N LEU A 97 12.08 5.12 4.83
CA LEU A 97 13.30 4.31 4.79
C LEU A 97 14.51 5.13 4.35
N SER A 98 15.63 4.95 5.06
CA SER A 98 16.89 5.62 4.74
C SER A 98 17.59 5.00 3.54
N ALA A 99 18.38 5.81 2.84
CA ALA A 99 19.21 5.34 1.74
C ALA A 99 20.29 4.33 2.22
N PRO A 100 20.68 3.35 1.37
CA PRO A 100 20.14 3.11 0.03
C PRO A 100 18.81 2.33 0.07
N TYR A 101 17.78 2.90 -0.55
CA TYR A 101 16.48 2.27 -0.73
C TYR A 101 15.85 2.81 -2.03
N GLY A 102 15.31 1.94 -2.88
CA GLY A 102 14.60 2.34 -4.11
C GLY A 102 15.00 1.53 -5.34
N VAL A 103 14.52 1.97 -6.50
CA VAL A 103 14.71 1.30 -7.81
C VAL A 103 15.62 2.13 -8.71
N TYR A 104 16.77 1.58 -9.09
CA TYR A 104 17.87 2.25 -9.79
C TYR A 104 18.05 1.69 -11.20
N PRO A 105 18.38 2.52 -12.21
CA PRO A 105 18.68 2.06 -13.56
C PRO A 105 20.02 1.32 -13.56
N ALA A 106 20.05 0.21 -14.27
CA ALA A 106 21.22 -0.59 -14.59
C ALA A 106 21.45 -0.56 -16.12
N LYS A 107 22.50 -1.24 -16.60
CA LYS A 107 22.87 -1.25 -18.02
C LYS A 107 21.73 -1.75 -18.94
N ASP A 108 20.94 -2.71 -18.46
CA ASP A 108 19.96 -3.47 -19.23
C ASP A 108 18.58 -3.52 -18.54
N GLY A 109 18.34 -2.67 -17.53
CA GLY A 109 17.07 -2.66 -16.81
C GLY A 109 17.12 -1.83 -15.53
N TYR A 110 16.49 -2.35 -14.48
CA TYR A 110 16.41 -1.70 -13.17
C TYR A 110 16.73 -2.69 -12.04
N LEU A 111 17.39 -2.19 -11.00
CA LEU A 111 17.76 -2.92 -9.79
C LEU A 111 17.10 -2.26 -8.57
N ALA A 112 16.41 -3.04 -7.75
CA ALA A 112 15.96 -2.60 -6.44
C ALA A 112 17.09 -2.77 -5.41
N ILE A 113 17.40 -1.71 -4.66
CA ILE A 113 18.29 -1.76 -3.51
C ILE A 113 17.45 -1.48 -2.26
N ALA A 114 17.63 -2.27 -1.20
CA ALA A 114 16.94 -2.08 0.06
C ALA A 114 17.88 -2.38 1.23
N MET A 115 18.13 -1.39 2.08
CA MET A 115 18.79 -1.54 3.39
C MET A 115 20.12 -2.32 3.36
N THR A 116 20.84 -2.24 2.23
CA THR A 116 22.11 -2.96 2.03
C THR A 116 23.28 -2.07 2.45
N PRO A 117 24.24 -2.56 3.25
CA PRO A 117 25.43 -1.78 3.59
C PRO A 117 26.20 -1.37 2.35
N ILE A 118 26.50 -0.07 2.21
CA ILE A 118 27.25 0.49 1.07
C ILE A 118 28.56 -0.26 0.79
N PRO A 119 29.37 -0.67 1.79
CA PRO A 119 30.59 -1.42 1.51
C PRO A 119 30.34 -2.73 0.75
N LYS A 120 29.23 -3.44 1.02
CA LYS A 120 28.89 -4.67 0.31
C LYS A 120 28.38 -4.42 -1.11
N LEU A 121 27.81 -3.24 -1.36
CA LEU A 121 27.38 -2.83 -2.71
C LEU A 121 28.58 -2.46 -3.58
N ALA A 122 29.68 -1.98 -3.00
CA ALA A 122 30.88 -1.61 -3.75
C ALA A 122 31.59 -2.83 -4.38
N ASP A 123 31.36 -4.03 -3.85
CA ASP A 123 31.97 -5.28 -4.32
C ASP A 123 31.14 -6.01 -5.41
N LEU A 124 29.96 -5.48 -5.75
CA LEU A 124 29.03 -6.04 -6.75
C LEU A 124 29.13 -5.30 -8.09
#